data_AF-G2G0Y2-F1
#
_entry.id   AF-G2G0Y2-F1
#
_cell.length_a   1.000
_cell.length_b   1.000
_cell.length_c   1.000
_cell.angle_alpha   90.00
_cell.angle_beta   90.00
_cell.angle_gamma   90.00
#
_symmetry.space_group_name_H-M   'P 1'
#
loop_
_entity.id
_entity.type
_entity.pdbx_description
1 polymer ?
#
loop_
_entity_poly.entity_id
_entity_poly.type
_entity_poly.pdbx_seq_one_letter_code
_entity_poly.pdbx_strand_id
1 'polypeptide(L)' 'MYKHEMTNQDHIELLETLDSHPGPVLLSGYACELYDSRLTHWTRKTFKAFAEGGREREEVLWINPVAAKSIGTTLF' A
#
# COMPACT_ATOMS: atom_id res chain seq x y z
N MET A 1 -13.82 4.18 -13.88
CA MET A 1 -13.88 2.79 -13.41
C MET A 1 -13.01 1.98 -14.37
N TYR A 2 -12.04 1.22 -13.87
CA TYR A 2 -11.13 0.46 -14.73
C TYR A 2 -11.88 -0.69 -15.41
N LYS A 3 -11.48 -1.04 -16.63
CA LYS A 3 -12.16 -2.08 -17.44
C LYS A 3 -12.01 -3.49 -16.86
N HIS A 4 -10.98 -3.69 -16.04
CA HIS A 4 -10.70 -4.92 -15.31
C HIS A 4 -10.40 -4.53 -13.86
N GLU A 5 -11.41 -4.58 -13.02
CA GLU A 5 -11.28 -4.34 -11.58
C GLU A 5 -10.90 -5.66 -10.90
N MET A 6 -9.96 -5.60 -9.96
CA MET A 6 -9.60 -6.75 -9.15
C MET A 6 -10.77 -7.07 -8.21
N THR A 7 -11.08 -8.35 -8.06
CA THR A 7 -11.99 -8.80 -7.01
C THR A 7 -11.28 -8.75 -5.65
N ASN A 8 -12.03 -8.81 -4.55
CA ASN A 8 -11.44 -8.94 -3.21
C ASN A 8 -10.52 -10.16 -3.11
N GLN A 9 -10.82 -11.24 -3.84
CA GLN A 9 -10.00 -12.45 -3.85
C GLN A 9 -8.66 -12.20 -4.56
N ASP A 10 -8.68 -11.54 -5.72
CA ASP A 10 -7.46 -11.15 -6.43
C ASP A 10 -6.58 -10.24 -5.56
N HIS A 11 -7.21 -9.34 -4.80
CA HIS A 11 -6.49 -8.48 -3.84
C HIS A 11 -5.85 -9.29 -2.72
N ILE A 12 -6.54 -10.29 -2.16
CA ILE A 12 -5.97 -11.16 -1.13
C ILE A 12 -4.76 -11.94 -1.67
N GLU A 13 -4.87 -12.53 -2.85
CA GLU A 13 -3.77 -13.29 -3.49
C GLU A 13 -2.56 -12.40 -3.78
N LEU A 14 -2.80 -11.17 -4.25
CA LEU A 14 -1.76 -10.17 -4.42
C LEU A 14 -1.05 -9.89 -3.09
N LEU A 15 -1.81 -9.60 -2.03
CA LEU A 15 -1.25 -9.28 -0.71
C LEU A 15 -0.43 -10.45 -0.15
N GLU A 16 -0.91 -11.68 -0.27
CA GLU A 16 -0.18 -12.87 0.16
C GLU A 16 1.12 -13.09 -0.60
N THR A 17 1.10 -12.84 -1.92
CA THR A 17 2.29 -12.94 -2.77
C THR A 17 3.32 -11.88 -2.39
N LEU A 18 2.89 -10.64 -2.18
CA LEU A 18 3.76 -9.54 -1.78
C LEU A 18 4.32 -9.73 -0.36
N ASP A 19 3.53 -10.28 0.55
CA ASP A 19 3.95 -10.56 1.92
C ASP A 19 4.98 -11.68 2.01
N SER A 20 4.85 -12.69 1.14
CA SER A 20 5.81 -13.80 1.03
C SER A 20 7.09 -13.43 0.27
N HIS A 21 7.14 -12.25 -0.36
CA HIS A 21 8.29 -11.85 -1.17
C HIS A 21 9.51 -11.55 -0.28
N PRO A 22 10.67 -12.21 -0.52
CA PRO A 22 11.84 -12.07 0.36
C PRO A 22 12.58 -10.73 0.19
N GLY A 23 12.30 -10.00 -0.90
CA GLY A 23 12.92 -8.71 -1.21
C GLY A 23 12.17 -7.50 -0.64
N PRO A 24 12.72 -6.28 -0.83
CA PRO A 24 12.05 -5.05 -0.45
C PRO A 24 10.81 -4.80 -1.33
N VAL A 25 9.68 -4.44 -0.70
CA VAL A 25 8.42 -4.13 -1.37
C VAL A 25 7.84 -2.81 -0.87
N LEU A 26 7.39 -2.00 -1.83
CA LEU A 26 6.63 -0.77 -1.64
C LEU A 26 5.30 -0.93 -2.37
N LEU A 27 4.19 -0.82 -1.65
CA LEU A 27 2.84 -0.93 -2.19
C LEU A 27 2.11 0.40 -1.97
N SER A 28 1.69 1.05 -3.05
CA SER A 28 0.93 2.30 -3.00
C SER A 28 -0.54 2.05 -3.33
N GLY A 29 -1.45 2.72 -2.62
CA GLY A 29 -2.89 2.66 -2.89
C GLY A 29 -3.67 3.68 -2.09
N TYR A 30 -4.98 3.49 -1.99
CA TYR A 30 -5.86 4.29 -1.12
C TYR A 30 -6.14 3.55 0.17
N ALA A 31 -6.44 4.29 1.24
CA ALA A 31 -6.86 3.69 2.51
C ALA A 31 -8.02 2.69 2.30
N CYS A 32 -7.84 1.47 2.80
CA CYS A 32 -8.75 0.36 2.59
C CYS A 32 -8.61 -0.64 3.73
N GLU A 33 -9.73 -1.03 4.34
CA GLU A 33 -9.77 -1.94 5.49
C GLU A 33 -9.12 -3.30 5.22
N LEU A 34 -9.26 -3.85 4.01
CA LEU A 34 -8.63 -5.11 3.63
C LEU A 34 -7.10 -5.03 3.69
N TYR A 35 -6.52 -3.95 3.18
CA TYR A 35 -5.08 -3.75 3.17
C TYR A 35 -4.56 -3.40 4.57
N ASP A 36 -5.27 -2.50 5.26
CA ASP A 36 -4.91 -2.05 6.61
C ASP A 36 -4.96 -3.19 7.63
N SER A 37 -5.88 -4.16 7.47
CA SER A 37 -5.96 -5.36 8.33
C SER A 37 -4.93 -6.43 7.99
N ARG A 38 -4.65 -6.68 6.70
CA ARG A 38 -3.71 -7.72 6.26
C ARG A 38 -2.24 -7.31 6.42
N LEU A 39 -1.93 -6.03 6.28
CA LEU A 39 -0.56 -5.50 6.29
C LEU A 39 -0.20 -4.78 7.60
N THR A 40 -0.78 -5.19 8.73
CA THR A 40 -0.55 -4.55 10.05
C THR A 40 0.90 -4.58 10.51
N HIS A 41 1.70 -5.54 10.04
CA HIS A 41 3.14 -5.66 10.30
C HIS A 41 4.02 -4.89 9.31
N TRP A 42 3.44 -4.27 8.27
CA TRP A 42 4.13 -3.38 7.36
C TRP A 42 4.11 -1.94 7.90
N THR A 43 5.07 -1.13 7.48
CA THR A 43 5.05 0.30 7.81
C THR A 43 4.06 1.03 6.91
N ARG A 44 3.04 1.65 7.49
CA ARG A 44 2.05 2.49 6.78
C ARG A 44 2.47 3.96 6.81
N LYS A 45 2.51 4.61 5.65
CA LYS A 45 2.70 6.06 5.50
C LYS A 45 1.52 6.64 4.73
N THR A 46 1.07 7.82 5.14
CA THR A 46 -0.13 8.44 4.62
C THR A 46 0.17 9.82 4.08
N PHE A 47 -0.36 10.11 2.90
CA PHE A 47 -0.18 11.35 2.18
C PHE A 47 -1.55 11.93 1.84
N LYS A 48 -1.73 13.21 2.14
CA LYS A 48 -2.92 13.94 1.72
C LYS A 48 -2.74 14.37 0.28
N ALA A 49 -3.48 13.76 -0.64
CA ALA A 49 -3.50 14.19 -2.04
C ALA A 49 -4.76 15.02 -2.29
N PHE A 50 -4.56 16.25 -2.76
CA PHE A 50 -5.63 17.11 -3.23
C PHE A 50 -5.89 16.80 -4.70
N ALA A 51 -7.00 16.14 -5.02
CA ALA A 51 -7.46 16.05 -6.39
C ALA A 51 -8.06 17.39 -6.85
N GLU A 52 -7.86 17.75 -8.12
CA GLU A 52 -8.54 18.88 -8.78
C GLU A 52 -10.07 18.69 -8.62
N GLY A 53 -10.69 19.53 -7.77
CA GLY A 53 -12.12 19.43 -7.44
C GLY A 53 -12.47 19.23 -5.95
N GLY A 54 -11.49 19.27 -5.04
CA GLY A 54 -11.74 19.41 -3.59
C GLY A 54 -12.16 18.13 -2.87
N ARG A 55 -12.10 16.96 -3.52
CA ARG A 55 -12.25 15.66 -2.84
C ARG A 55 -10.87 15.21 -2.34
N GLU A 56 -10.66 15.30 -1.03
CA GLU A 56 -9.49 14.75 -0.36
C GLU A 56 -9.40 13.25 -0.66
N ARG A 57 -8.26 12.81 -1.23
CA ARG A 57 -7.93 11.40 -1.38
C ARG A 57 -6.74 11.13 -0.47
N GLU A 58 -6.93 10.21 0.48
CA GLU A 58 -5.85 9.73 1.32
C GLU A 58 -5.09 8.64 0.57
N GLU A 59 -3.88 8.97 0.11
CA GLU A 59 -2.95 8.01 -0.46
C GLU A 59 -2.15 7.34 0.67
N VAL A 60 -1.94 6.04 0.55
CA VAL A 60 -1.27 5.21 1.55
C VAL A 60 -0.17 4.42 0.86
N LEU A 61 0.99 4.41 1.52
CA LEU A 61 2.14 3.60 1.14
C LEU A 61 2.40 2.58 2.25
N TRP A 62 2.30 1.30 1.92
CA TRP A 62 2.72 0.19 2.76
C TRP A 62 4.13 -0.25 2.37
N ILE A 63 5.01 -0.34 3.35
CA ILE A 63 6.44 -0.65 3.18
C ILE A 63 6.73 -1.92 3.96
N ASN A 64 7.18 -2.98 3.29
CA ASN A 64 7.44 -4.25 3.96
C ASN A 64 8.65 -4.14 4.91
N PRO A 65 8.80 -5.06 5.88
CA PRO A 65 9.88 -4.99 6.86
C PRO A 65 11.28 -5.01 6.25
N VAL A 66 11.46 -5.64 5.08
CA VAL A 66 12.74 -5.70 4.38
C VAL A 66 13.08 -4.33 3.80
N ALA A 67 12.15 -3.70 3.08
CA ALA A 67 12.31 -2.35 2.55
C ALA A 67 12.52 -1.36 3.69
N ALA A 68 11.72 -1.41 4.76
CA ALA A 68 11.84 -0.49 5.89
C ALA A 68 13.22 -0.52 6.56
N LYS A 69 13.93 -1.65 6.56
CA LYS A 69 15.32 -1.76 7.04
C LYS A 69 16.34 -1.16 6.09
N SER A 70 16.07 -1.19 4.79
CA SER A 70 16.96 -0.66 3.74
C SER A 70 16.69 0.81 3.39
N ILE A 71 15.52 1.35 3.71
CA ILE A 71 15.23 2.78 3.52
C ILE A 71 16.00 3.56 4.59
N GLY A 72 17.27 3.83 4.31
CA GLY A 72 18.07 4.78 5.07
C GLY A 72 17.46 6.16 4.92
N THR A 73 16.86 6.68 6.00
CA THR A 73 16.58 8.07 6.43
C THR A 73 16.44 9.21 5.40
N THR A 74 16.17 8.96 4.12
CA THR A 74 16.05 10.01 3.08
C THR A 74 15.04 9.58 2.02
N LEU A 75 13.79 9.46 2.45
CA LEU A 75 12.62 9.59 1.58
C LEU A 75 11.63 10.60 2.19
N PHE A 76 12.15 11.69 2.74
CA PHE A 76 11.42 12.90 3.09
C PHE A 76 12.40 14.08 3.05
#